data_AF-A0A3D0CVR2-F1
#
_entry.id   AF-A0A3D0CVR2-F1
#
_cell.length_a   1.000
_cell.length_b   1.000
_cell.length_c   1.000
_cell.angle_alpha   90.00
_cell.angle_beta   90.00
_cell.angle_gamma   90.00
#
_symmetry.space_group_name_H-M   'P 1'
#
loop_
_entity.id
_entity.type
_entity.pdbx_description
1 polymer ?
#
loop_
_entity_poly.entity_id
_entity_poly.type
_entity_poly.pdbx_seq_one_letter_code
_entity_poly.pdbx_strand_id
1 'polypeptide(L)'
;MAAGNMTVNKILAKKSRPMVRDPGAAPTHDLREELFELEARGELIVHRVPEPYFEVTTRFGRTKKIALEHTWHHKSCGQCGHIPGYSSSIFWLHRQFGLDFVDPTDQTSCTGWNYYASGASNAAAQLAVMCRNFAAAYEVGYYPLIHCGTSYGHYKEAREELVHHADLRAEVRRVLEKLGKPLVVPEEIVHYSEWVHAMRWRIAERQVVDLSDLTVCVHPACHYYKIVAEDAIYDPDIYGGQRTATVTGVLQALGINVADYSTWFDCCGFGFRHVLVQRDFTRSFAVLRKIEVMKNEADPDLVVTHDTGCVTTLDKSQFAAKAHERKVGVPVLSDAQVAAMSMGAHPFRVLQLHWHSSDWRPLMEKLGIDWRQHWHEFEADLEAIRRGEKPGLTWADADTPIGERMGIRDENTGQGVAGGA
;
A
#
# COMPACT_ATOMS: atom_id res chain seq x y z
N MET A 1 -26.79 -9.41 -29.81
CA MET A 1 -27.72 -9.11 -28.69
C MET A 1 -27.60 -7.64 -28.37
N ALA A 2 -28.70 -6.88 -28.45
CA ALA A 2 -28.69 -5.44 -28.20
C ALA A 2 -28.30 -5.16 -26.74
N ALA A 3 -27.20 -4.42 -26.52
CA ALA A 3 -26.85 -3.89 -25.22
C ALA A 3 -27.91 -2.85 -24.84
N GLY A 4 -28.94 -3.27 -24.10
CA GLY A 4 -29.97 -2.38 -23.61
C GLY A 4 -29.36 -1.34 -22.67
N ASN A 5 -29.48 -0.06 -23.00
CA ASN A 5 -29.05 1.04 -22.13
C ASN A 5 -29.73 0.90 -20.76
N MET A 6 -28.95 0.57 -19.73
CA MET A 6 -29.41 0.60 -18.35
C MET A 6 -29.70 2.06 -17.96
N THR A 7 -30.90 2.31 -17.42
CA THR A 7 -31.23 3.63 -16.88
C THR A 7 -30.42 3.91 -15.61
N VAL A 8 -30.20 5.18 -15.28
CA VAL A 8 -29.49 5.60 -14.04
C VAL A 8 -30.11 4.94 -12.80
N ASN A 9 -31.44 4.88 -12.73
CA ASN A 9 -32.14 4.20 -11.63
C ASN A 9 -31.84 2.70 -11.54
N LYS A 10 -31.70 2.01 -12.69
CA LYS A 10 -31.28 0.60 -12.71
C LYS A 10 -29.83 0.42 -12.27
N ILE A 11 -28.94 1.35 -12.62
CA ILE A 11 -27.54 1.34 -12.18
C ILE A 11 -27.48 1.55 -10.67
N LEU A 12 -28.21 2.54 -10.13
CA LEU A 12 -28.27 2.80 -8.70
C LEU A 12 -28.86 1.61 -7.93
N ALA A 13 -29.95 1.02 -8.41
CA ALA A 13 -30.56 -0.17 -7.80
C ALA A 13 -29.68 -1.42 -7.88
N LYS A 14 -28.81 -1.55 -8.91
CA LYS A 14 -27.82 -2.61 -8.98
C LYS A 14 -26.69 -2.38 -7.97
N LYS A 15 -26.20 -1.14 -7.86
CA LYS A 15 -25.12 -0.76 -6.93
C LYS A 15 -25.55 -0.76 -5.46
N SER A 16 -26.85 -0.66 -5.17
CA SER A 16 -27.39 -0.73 -3.81
C SER A 16 -27.54 -2.15 -3.28
N ARG A 17 -27.32 -3.17 -4.10
CA ARG A 17 -27.36 -4.58 -3.68
C ARG A 17 -25.95 -5.05 -3.29
N PRO A 18 -25.80 -5.83 -2.21
CA PRO A 18 -24.55 -6.49 -1.91
C PRO A 18 -24.07 -7.29 -3.12
N MET A 19 -22.77 -7.22 -3.41
CA MET A 19 -22.19 -8.00 -4.48
C MET A 19 -22.17 -9.48 -4.07
N VAL A 20 -22.86 -10.32 -4.85
CA VAL A 20 -22.76 -11.77 -4.68
C VAL A 20 -21.49 -12.23 -5.37
N ARG A 21 -20.62 -12.93 -4.62
CA ARG A 21 -19.39 -13.52 -5.16
C ARG A 21 -19.76 -14.71 -6.03
N ASP A 22 -19.27 -14.71 -7.26
CA ASP A 22 -19.45 -15.79 -8.22
C ASP A 22 -18.15 -16.00 -9.00
N PRO A 23 -17.38 -17.07 -8.72
CA PRO A 23 -16.17 -17.40 -9.45
C PRO A 23 -16.41 -17.60 -10.96
N GLY A 24 -17.59 -18.09 -11.35
CA GLY A 24 -17.97 -18.30 -12.74
C GLY A 24 -18.30 -17.01 -13.48
N ALA A 25 -18.51 -15.91 -12.77
CA ALA A 25 -18.73 -14.57 -13.33
C ALA A 25 -17.44 -13.74 -13.43
N ALA A 26 -16.29 -14.30 -13.04
CA ALA A 26 -15.00 -13.63 -13.21
C ALA A 26 -14.71 -13.42 -14.72
N PRO A 27 -14.31 -12.20 -15.14
CA PRO A 27 -14.09 -11.89 -16.56
C PRO A 27 -12.84 -12.57 -17.14
N THR A 28 -11.90 -12.98 -16.29
CA THR A 28 -10.68 -13.73 -16.66
C THR A 28 -10.63 -15.03 -15.86
N HIS A 29 -9.89 -16.04 -16.32
CA HIS A 29 -9.63 -17.26 -15.53
C HIS A 29 -8.62 -16.98 -14.40
N ASP A 30 -8.30 -17.96 -13.56
CA ASP A 30 -7.28 -17.80 -12.53
C ASP A 30 -5.89 -18.06 -13.10
N LEU A 31 -5.11 -17.00 -13.32
CA LEU A 31 -3.79 -17.08 -13.94
C LEU A 31 -2.82 -18.04 -13.23
N ARG A 32 -3.06 -18.36 -11.95
CA ARG A 32 -2.25 -19.32 -11.19
C ARG A 32 -2.30 -20.72 -11.80
N GLU A 33 -3.43 -21.11 -12.39
CA GLU A 33 -3.58 -22.41 -13.05
C GLU A 33 -2.60 -22.54 -14.21
N GLU A 34 -2.57 -21.57 -15.13
CA GLU A 34 -1.62 -21.54 -16.25
C GLU A 34 -0.17 -21.41 -15.77
N LEU A 35 0.06 -20.65 -14.69
CA LEU A 35 1.37 -20.51 -14.09
C LEU A 35 1.92 -21.85 -13.57
N PHE A 36 1.08 -22.67 -12.93
CA PHE A 36 1.45 -24.01 -12.47
C PHE A 36 1.66 -24.99 -13.63
N GLU A 37 0.90 -24.88 -14.72
CA GLU A 37 1.15 -25.67 -15.92
C GLU A 37 2.50 -25.34 -16.57
N LEU A 38 2.85 -24.05 -16.64
CA LEU A 38 4.17 -23.60 -17.13
C LEU A 38 5.31 -24.16 -16.27
N GLU A 39 5.14 -24.18 -14.96
CA GLU A 39 6.09 -24.80 -14.03
C GLU A 39 6.22 -26.31 -14.26
N ALA A 40 5.10 -27.02 -14.42
CA ALA A 40 5.09 -28.46 -14.69
C ALA A 40 5.82 -28.82 -16.01
N ARG A 41 5.82 -27.89 -16.98
CA ARG A 41 6.59 -27.99 -18.24
C ARG A 41 8.06 -27.58 -18.09
N GLY A 42 8.49 -27.13 -16.91
CA GLY A 42 9.85 -26.64 -16.66
C GLY A 42 10.16 -25.29 -17.31
N GLU A 43 9.14 -24.51 -17.68
CA GLU A 43 9.35 -23.22 -18.35
C GLU A 43 9.72 -22.10 -17.38
N LEU A 44 9.28 -22.20 -16.13
CA LEU A 44 9.56 -21.22 -15.08
C LEU A 44 9.52 -21.88 -13.71
N ILE A 45 10.01 -21.18 -12.71
CA ILE A 45 9.86 -21.55 -11.30
C ILE A 45 8.75 -20.69 -10.71
N VAL A 46 7.86 -21.28 -9.93
CA VAL A 46 6.87 -20.51 -9.19
C VAL A 46 7.27 -20.44 -7.73
N HIS A 47 7.50 -19.21 -7.27
CA HIS A 47 7.74 -18.95 -5.85
C HIS A 47 6.41 -19.08 -5.12
N ARG A 48 6.23 -20.19 -4.38
CA ARG A 48 5.02 -20.45 -3.58
C ARG A 48 4.97 -19.51 -2.36
N VAL A 49 3.76 -19.14 -1.93
CA VAL A 49 3.57 -18.32 -0.72
C VAL A 49 4.04 -19.10 0.51
N PRO A 50 4.96 -18.58 1.34
CA PRO A 50 5.41 -19.27 2.55
C PRO A 50 4.33 -19.25 3.65
N GLU A 51 4.38 -20.25 4.53
CA GLU A 51 3.67 -20.22 5.80
C GLU A 51 4.47 -19.41 6.85
N PRO A 52 3.81 -18.75 7.81
CA PRO A 52 2.37 -18.56 7.90
C PRO A 52 1.85 -17.55 6.87
N TYR A 53 0.72 -17.86 6.25
CA TYR A 53 -0.03 -16.91 5.42
C TYR A 53 -1.44 -16.65 5.98
N PHE A 54 -2.04 -15.55 5.52
CA PHE A 54 -3.44 -15.23 5.77
C PHE A 54 -4.23 -15.30 4.47
N GLU A 55 -5.39 -15.96 4.51
CA GLU A 55 -6.26 -16.07 3.34
C GLU A 55 -7.26 -14.92 3.30
N VAL A 56 -7.31 -14.26 2.15
CA VAL A 56 -8.32 -13.24 1.84
C VAL A 56 -9.12 -13.66 0.61
N THR A 57 -10.37 -13.23 0.55
CA THR A 57 -11.20 -13.47 -0.61
C THR A 57 -11.21 -12.26 -1.53
N THR A 58 -10.95 -12.48 -2.82
CA THR A 58 -10.99 -11.44 -3.83
C THR A 58 -12.43 -11.12 -4.28
N ARG A 59 -12.56 -10.16 -5.19
CA ARG A 59 -13.84 -9.73 -5.76
C ARG A 59 -14.75 -10.89 -6.17
N PHE A 60 -14.24 -11.88 -6.90
CA PHE A 60 -15.06 -12.97 -7.45
C PHE A 60 -15.06 -14.23 -6.59
N GLY A 61 -14.58 -14.17 -5.35
CA GLY A 61 -14.59 -15.35 -4.48
C GLY A 61 -13.32 -16.21 -4.55
N ARG A 62 -12.26 -15.77 -5.24
CA ARG A 62 -10.98 -16.50 -5.24
C ARG A 62 -10.29 -16.32 -3.90
N THR A 63 -9.69 -17.40 -3.40
CA THR A 63 -8.79 -17.33 -2.25
C THR A 63 -7.43 -16.83 -2.73
N LYS A 64 -6.95 -15.76 -2.10
CA LYS A 64 -5.61 -15.21 -2.28
C LYS A 64 -4.85 -15.35 -0.96
N LYS A 65 -3.60 -15.81 -1.03
CA LYS A 65 -2.74 -15.98 0.15
C LYS A 65 -1.82 -14.78 0.33
N ILE A 66 -1.75 -14.28 1.56
CA ILE A 66 -0.91 -13.14 1.94
C ILE A 66 0.15 -13.65 2.91
N ALA A 67 1.40 -13.77 2.47
CA ALA A 67 2.52 -14.14 3.34
C ALA A 67 2.62 -13.17 4.52
N LEU A 68 2.67 -13.65 5.76
CA LEU A 68 2.72 -12.80 6.95
C LEU A 68 4.14 -12.44 7.37
N GLU A 69 5.09 -13.35 7.16
CA GLU A 69 6.52 -13.20 7.46
C GLU A 69 7.37 -13.85 6.34
N HIS A 70 8.69 -13.88 6.52
CA HIS A 70 9.66 -14.23 5.49
C HIS A 70 9.47 -13.35 4.23
N THR A 71 9.22 -12.05 4.42
CA THR A 71 8.92 -11.12 3.33
C THR A 71 10.17 -10.39 2.82
N TRP A 72 10.28 -10.25 1.50
CA TRP A 72 11.30 -9.44 0.82
C TRP A 72 10.68 -8.12 0.39
N HIS A 73 11.12 -7.02 0.98
CA HIS A 73 10.48 -5.72 0.81
C HIS A 73 10.89 -5.04 -0.50
N HIS A 74 10.06 -5.22 -1.53
CA HIS A 74 10.24 -4.57 -2.81
C HIS A 74 10.03 -3.05 -2.68
N LYS A 75 11.11 -2.31 -2.93
CA LYS A 75 11.21 -0.86 -2.83
C LYS A 75 10.53 -0.12 -3.98
N SER A 76 9.99 1.04 -3.62
CA SER A 76 9.46 2.02 -4.53
C SER A 76 10.38 3.24 -4.59
N CYS A 77 10.81 3.63 -5.79
CA CYS A 77 11.57 4.87 -5.99
C CYS A 77 10.83 6.10 -5.44
N GLY A 78 9.49 6.11 -5.55
CA GLY A 78 8.66 7.16 -4.99
C GLY A 78 8.69 7.20 -3.46
N GLN A 79 8.60 6.05 -2.78
CA GLN A 79 8.54 6.02 -1.31
C GLN A 79 9.87 6.42 -0.72
N CYS A 80 10.94 5.76 -1.17
CA CYS A 80 12.27 5.98 -0.65
C CYS A 80 12.76 7.41 -0.93
N GLY A 81 12.30 8.05 -2.03
CA GLY A 81 12.75 9.37 -2.44
C GLY A 81 11.86 10.56 -2.04
N HIS A 82 10.54 10.37 -1.85
CA HIS A 82 9.60 11.50 -1.66
C HIS A 82 8.83 11.44 -0.34
N ILE A 83 8.41 10.24 0.10
CA ILE A 83 7.63 10.04 1.34
C ILE A 83 8.22 8.83 2.09
N PRO A 84 9.44 8.93 2.64
CA PRO A 84 10.14 7.83 3.30
C PRO A 84 9.40 7.25 4.51
N GLY A 85 8.63 8.10 5.19
CA GLY A 85 7.74 7.74 6.31
C GLY A 85 6.78 6.58 6.01
N TYR A 86 6.45 6.39 4.73
CA TYR A 86 5.66 5.28 4.23
C TYR A 86 6.40 3.94 4.44
N SER A 87 7.60 3.79 3.86
CA SER A 87 8.34 2.53 3.95
C SER A 87 8.80 2.25 5.37
N SER A 88 9.25 3.26 6.12
CA SER A 88 9.64 3.09 7.53
C SER A 88 8.48 2.62 8.40
N SER A 89 7.23 3.03 8.10
CA SER A 89 6.05 2.51 8.81
C SER A 89 5.83 1.02 8.55
N ILE A 90 6.00 0.55 7.30
CA ILE A 90 5.87 -0.87 6.97
C ILE A 90 6.92 -1.70 7.73
N PHE A 91 8.19 -1.27 7.69
CA PHE A 91 9.27 -1.94 8.40
C PHE A 91 9.07 -1.92 9.91
N TRP A 92 8.68 -0.77 10.46
CA TRP A 92 8.40 -0.65 11.89
C TRP A 92 7.28 -1.61 12.32
N LEU A 93 6.19 -1.72 11.55
CA LEU A 93 5.13 -2.70 11.83
C LEU A 93 5.67 -4.14 11.86
N HIS A 94 6.49 -4.55 10.88
CA HIS A 94 7.09 -5.89 10.88
C HIS A 94 7.94 -6.13 12.14
N ARG A 95 8.73 -5.12 12.54
CA ARG A 95 9.55 -5.17 13.76
C ARG A 95 8.73 -5.27 15.04
N GLN A 96 7.65 -4.49 15.16
CA GLN A 96 6.77 -4.54 16.34
C GLN A 96 6.14 -5.92 16.54
N PHE A 97 5.85 -6.62 15.44
CA PHE A 97 5.32 -7.98 15.50
C PHE A 97 6.41 -9.07 15.56
N GLY A 98 7.69 -8.70 15.54
CA GLY A 98 8.82 -9.65 15.58
C GLY A 98 8.89 -10.56 14.36
N LEU A 99 8.43 -10.09 13.20
CA LEU A 99 8.33 -10.88 11.97
C LEU A 99 9.67 -10.92 11.23
N ASP A 100 9.97 -12.04 10.59
CA ASP A 100 11.15 -12.17 9.73
C ASP A 100 10.94 -11.47 8.39
N PHE A 101 11.88 -10.61 8.00
CA PHE A 101 11.84 -9.87 6.74
C PHE A 101 13.23 -9.41 6.28
N VAL A 102 13.36 -9.16 4.97
CA VAL A 102 14.56 -8.58 4.34
C VAL A 102 14.25 -7.21 3.73
N ASP A 103 15.03 -6.21 4.12
CA ASP A 103 15.14 -4.90 3.47
C ASP A 103 16.34 -4.90 2.48
N PRO A 104 16.13 -5.14 1.17
CA PRO A 104 17.22 -5.28 0.20
C PRO A 104 17.94 -3.95 -0.05
N THR A 105 19.27 -3.91 0.10
CA THR A 105 20.06 -2.69 -0.13
C THR A 105 20.46 -2.45 -1.58
N ASP A 106 20.34 -3.46 -2.44
CA ASP A 106 20.86 -3.51 -3.82
C ASP A 106 19.76 -3.53 -4.90
N GLN A 107 18.51 -3.29 -4.51
CA GLN A 107 17.39 -3.28 -5.45
C GLN A 107 17.40 -2.05 -6.36
N THR A 108 17.03 -2.24 -7.64
CA THR A 108 16.81 -1.15 -8.59
C THR A 108 15.33 -0.97 -8.96
N SER A 109 15.02 0.04 -9.80
CA SER A 109 13.66 0.38 -10.22
C SER A 109 12.81 -0.80 -10.69
N CYS A 110 11.50 -0.71 -10.43
CA CYS A 110 10.48 -1.62 -10.94
C CYS A 110 10.05 -1.36 -12.38
N THR A 111 10.53 -0.25 -12.96
CA THR A 111 10.22 0.28 -14.30
C THR A 111 8.75 0.60 -14.60
N GLY A 112 7.84 0.43 -13.64
CA GLY A 112 6.40 0.68 -13.83
C GLY A 112 6.08 2.12 -14.27
N TRP A 113 6.80 3.13 -13.78
CA TRP A 113 6.59 4.50 -14.27
C TRP A 113 6.96 4.65 -15.76
N ASN A 114 8.04 4.01 -16.20
CA ASN A 114 8.43 4.00 -17.62
C ASN A 114 7.36 3.31 -18.49
N TYR A 115 6.83 2.18 -18.01
CA TYR A 115 5.74 1.45 -18.68
C TYR A 115 4.50 2.33 -18.87
N TYR A 116 4.02 3.01 -17.82
CA TYR A 116 2.79 3.80 -17.91
C TYR A 116 2.97 5.21 -18.48
N ALA A 117 4.17 5.81 -18.36
CA ALA A 117 4.41 7.18 -18.82
C ALA A 117 4.82 7.27 -20.29
N SER A 118 5.41 6.21 -20.84
CA SER A 118 5.97 6.21 -22.19
C SER A 118 5.24 5.23 -23.11
N GLY A 119 5.05 5.63 -24.37
CA GLY A 119 4.62 4.71 -25.44
C GLY A 119 5.78 3.90 -26.05
N ALA A 120 6.98 3.96 -25.44
CA ALA A 120 8.22 3.39 -25.98
C ALA A 120 8.74 2.23 -25.10
N SER A 121 7.85 1.59 -24.34
CA SER A 121 8.23 0.48 -23.47
C SER A 121 8.62 -0.76 -24.28
N ASN A 122 9.76 -1.36 -23.98
CA ASN A 122 10.15 -2.67 -24.49
C ASN A 122 9.65 -3.75 -23.51
N ALA A 123 8.72 -4.60 -23.97
CA ALA A 123 8.09 -5.62 -23.15
C ALA A 123 9.10 -6.59 -22.53
N ALA A 124 10.06 -7.10 -23.31
CA ALA A 124 11.10 -8.01 -22.82
C ALA A 124 11.96 -7.36 -21.73
N ALA A 125 12.29 -6.07 -21.88
CA ALA A 125 13.04 -5.34 -20.87
C ALA A 125 12.24 -5.14 -19.57
N GLN A 126 10.94 -4.81 -19.65
CA GLN A 126 10.08 -4.69 -18.47
C GLN A 126 9.99 -6.02 -17.70
N LEU A 127 9.76 -7.11 -18.44
CA LEU A 127 9.65 -8.44 -17.87
C LEU A 127 10.96 -8.94 -17.26
N ALA A 128 12.09 -8.69 -17.94
CA ALA A 128 13.39 -9.04 -17.41
C ALA A 128 13.69 -8.31 -16.09
N VAL A 129 13.33 -7.03 -15.97
CA VAL A 129 13.50 -6.28 -14.72
C VAL A 129 12.58 -6.82 -13.62
N MET A 130 11.32 -7.12 -13.93
CA MET A 130 10.39 -7.75 -12.99
C MET A 130 10.96 -9.09 -12.47
N CYS A 131 11.32 -10.00 -13.39
CA CYS A 131 11.82 -11.32 -13.04
C CYS A 131 13.16 -11.26 -12.31
N ARG A 132 14.04 -10.28 -12.62
CA ARG A 132 15.29 -10.05 -11.88
C ARG A 132 15.02 -9.70 -10.41
N ASN A 133 13.99 -8.91 -10.13
CA ASN A 133 13.61 -8.57 -8.75
C ASN A 133 13.02 -9.78 -8.02
N PHE A 134 12.17 -10.58 -8.68
CA PHE A 134 11.65 -11.81 -8.09
C PHE A 134 12.73 -12.87 -7.86
N ALA A 135 13.70 -12.97 -8.78
CA ALA A 135 14.88 -13.81 -8.61
C ALA A 135 15.71 -13.38 -7.41
N ALA A 136 15.92 -12.07 -7.20
CA ALA A 136 16.64 -11.58 -6.02
C ALA A 136 15.94 -11.97 -4.71
N ALA A 137 14.60 -11.88 -4.65
CA ALA A 137 13.83 -12.32 -3.49
C ALA A 137 13.94 -13.85 -3.28
N TYR A 138 13.82 -14.63 -4.36
CA TYR A 138 13.89 -16.09 -4.34
C TYR A 138 15.28 -16.61 -3.91
N GLU A 139 16.36 -16.01 -4.41
CA GLU A 139 17.75 -16.41 -4.09
C GLU A 139 18.09 -16.27 -2.60
N VAL A 140 17.48 -15.31 -1.91
CA VAL A 140 17.66 -15.12 -0.46
C VAL A 140 16.63 -15.90 0.36
N GLY A 141 15.65 -16.55 -0.27
CA GLY A 141 14.62 -17.36 0.40
C GLY A 141 13.45 -16.55 0.97
N TYR A 142 13.20 -15.32 0.51
CA TYR A 142 12.14 -14.44 1.03
C TYR A 142 11.10 -14.10 -0.04
N TYR A 143 9.84 -13.96 0.36
CA TYR A 143 8.70 -13.77 -0.53
C TYR A 143 8.44 -12.28 -0.85
N PRO A 144 8.32 -11.87 -2.12
CA PRO A 144 8.26 -10.45 -2.48
C PRO A 144 6.97 -9.75 -2.00
N LEU A 145 7.13 -8.66 -1.23
CA LEU A 145 6.06 -7.75 -0.82
C LEU A 145 6.18 -6.42 -1.58
N ILE A 146 5.20 -6.10 -2.42
CA ILE A 146 5.25 -4.94 -3.32
C ILE A 146 4.74 -3.68 -2.62
N HIS A 147 5.62 -2.69 -2.46
CA HIS A 147 5.25 -1.50 -1.70
C HIS A 147 4.43 -0.46 -2.49
N CYS A 148 4.46 -0.48 -3.83
CA CYS A 148 3.82 0.57 -4.65
C CYS A 148 2.71 0.01 -5.53
N GLY A 149 1.55 0.68 -5.54
CA GLY A 149 0.42 0.33 -6.39
C GLY A 149 0.79 0.38 -7.88
N THR A 150 1.64 1.33 -8.29
CA THR A 150 2.18 1.37 -9.65
C THR A 150 2.96 0.09 -10.01
N SER A 151 3.88 -0.34 -9.15
CA SER A 151 4.67 -1.56 -9.38
C SER A 151 3.81 -2.81 -9.36
N TYR A 152 2.84 -2.85 -8.44
CA TYR A 152 1.90 -3.96 -8.32
C TYR A 152 1.04 -4.14 -9.57
N GLY A 153 0.42 -3.06 -10.06
CA GLY A 153 -0.34 -3.09 -11.31
C GLY A 153 0.53 -3.51 -12.50
N HIS A 154 1.72 -2.92 -12.61
CA HIS A 154 2.67 -3.23 -13.68
C HIS A 154 3.07 -4.70 -13.67
N TYR A 155 3.43 -5.26 -12.51
CA TYR A 155 3.86 -6.65 -12.42
C TYR A 155 2.75 -7.64 -12.68
N LYS A 156 1.49 -7.27 -12.40
CA LYS A 156 0.35 -8.11 -12.79
C LYS A 156 0.17 -8.16 -14.30
N GLU A 157 0.13 -7.01 -14.98
CA GLU A 157 0.07 -6.97 -16.44
C GLU A 157 1.27 -7.68 -17.07
N ALA A 158 2.47 -7.43 -16.55
CA ALA A 158 3.69 -8.10 -17.01
C ALA A 158 3.62 -9.63 -16.77
N ARG A 159 3.07 -10.10 -15.64
CA ARG A 159 2.87 -11.54 -15.41
C ARG A 159 1.92 -12.15 -16.43
N GLU A 160 0.82 -11.47 -16.77
CA GLU A 160 -0.11 -11.91 -17.83
C GLU A 160 0.61 -12.05 -19.18
N GLU A 161 1.40 -11.05 -19.58
CA GLU A 161 2.20 -11.10 -20.81
C GLU A 161 3.20 -12.26 -20.81
N LEU A 162 3.88 -12.49 -19.67
CA LEU A 162 4.81 -13.59 -19.50
C LEU A 162 4.12 -14.95 -19.65
N VAL A 163 2.95 -15.13 -19.03
CA VAL A 163 2.23 -16.40 -19.06
C VAL A 163 1.75 -16.73 -20.49
N HIS A 164 1.17 -15.76 -21.19
CA HIS A 164 0.55 -16.01 -22.49
C HIS A 164 1.53 -16.00 -23.69
N HIS A 165 2.68 -15.32 -23.60
CA HIS A 165 3.60 -15.16 -24.75
C HIS A 165 4.91 -15.95 -24.60
N ALA A 166 4.98 -17.12 -25.25
CA ALA A 166 6.12 -18.04 -25.13
C ALA A 166 7.43 -17.53 -25.74
N ASP A 167 7.34 -16.79 -26.85
CA ASP A 167 8.47 -16.11 -27.49
C ASP A 167 9.05 -15.04 -26.58
N LEU A 168 8.19 -14.26 -25.94
CA LEU A 168 8.56 -13.24 -24.97
C LEU A 168 9.21 -13.85 -23.73
N ARG A 169 8.65 -14.95 -23.18
CA ARG A 169 9.32 -15.72 -22.10
C ARG A 169 10.70 -16.19 -22.49
N ALA A 170 10.87 -16.72 -23.70
CA ALA A 170 12.15 -17.21 -24.17
C ALA A 170 13.19 -16.09 -24.29
N GLU A 171 12.78 -14.89 -24.69
CA GLU A 171 13.65 -13.71 -24.67
C GLU A 171 14.03 -13.31 -23.23
N VAL A 172 13.07 -13.24 -22.31
CA VAL A 172 13.33 -12.92 -20.91
C VAL A 172 14.28 -13.93 -20.28
N ARG A 173 14.10 -15.23 -20.55
CA ARG A 173 14.98 -16.30 -20.07
C ARG A 173 16.43 -16.08 -20.51
N ARG A 174 16.67 -15.77 -21.79
CA ARG A 174 18.01 -15.45 -22.31
C ARG A 174 18.64 -14.23 -21.65
N VAL A 175 17.84 -13.24 -21.23
CA VAL A 175 18.34 -12.09 -20.49
C VAL A 175 18.74 -12.51 -19.07
N LEU A 176 17.90 -13.26 -18.37
CA LEU A 176 18.18 -13.72 -17.01
C LEU A 176 19.36 -14.68 -16.93
N GLU A 177 19.55 -15.55 -17.92
CA GLU A 177 20.72 -16.44 -18.05
C GLU A 177 22.03 -15.64 -18.07
N LYS A 178 22.08 -14.50 -18.79
CA LYS A 178 23.25 -13.60 -18.79
C LYS A 178 23.50 -12.93 -17.44
N LEU A 179 22.45 -12.77 -16.63
CA LEU A 179 22.55 -12.25 -15.27
C LEU A 179 22.83 -13.36 -14.23
N GLY A 180 22.87 -14.63 -14.65
CA GLY A 180 22.99 -15.78 -13.75
C GLY A 180 21.76 -15.98 -12.85
N LYS A 181 20.58 -15.53 -13.27
CA LYS A 181 19.35 -15.55 -12.47
C LYS A 181 18.32 -16.54 -13.01
N PRO A 182 17.54 -17.22 -12.13
CA PRO A 182 16.43 -18.05 -12.56
C PRO A 182 15.25 -17.21 -13.05
N LEU A 183 14.45 -17.77 -13.97
CA LEU A 183 13.15 -17.21 -14.33
C LEU A 183 12.11 -17.67 -13.30
N VAL A 184 11.90 -16.85 -12.27
CA VAL A 184 10.97 -17.11 -11.17
C VAL A 184 9.85 -16.08 -11.11
N VAL A 185 8.64 -16.55 -10.82
CA VAL A 185 7.43 -15.72 -10.70
C VAL A 185 6.69 -16.11 -9.42
N PRO A 186 6.20 -15.16 -8.61
CA PRO A 186 5.43 -15.50 -7.41
C PRO A 186 4.03 -16.04 -7.72
N GLU A 187 3.59 -17.03 -6.94
CA GLU A 187 2.21 -17.57 -6.91
C GLU A 187 1.22 -16.41 -6.78
N GLU A 188 1.49 -15.54 -5.79
CA GLU A 188 0.74 -14.32 -5.50
C GLU A 188 1.61 -13.09 -5.61
N ILE A 189 1.19 -12.10 -6.41
CA ILE A 189 1.75 -10.75 -6.31
C ILE A 189 1.01 -10.04 -5.19
N VAL A 190 1.71 -9.80 -4.08
CA VAL A 190 1.13 -9.23 -2.85
C VAL A 190 1.53 -7.76 -2.72
N HIS A 191 0.55 -6.89 -2.56
CA HIS A 191 0.77 -5.49 -2.21
C HIS A 191 0.84 -5.32 -0.69
N TYR A 192 1.70 -4.42 -0.20
CA TYR A 192 1.85 -4.23 1.24
C TYR A 192 0.52 -3.84 1.93
N SER A 193 -0.40 -3.15 1.26
CA SER A 193 -1.72 -2.81 1.83
C SER A 193 -2.56 -4.06 2.08
N GLU A 194 -2.41 -5.10 1.24
CA GLU A 194 -3.03 -6.41 1.47
C GLU A 194 -2.44 -7.07 2.72
N TRP A 195 -1.14 -6.91 2.96
CA TRP A 195 -0.48 -7.35 4.20
C TRP A 195 -0.97 -6.58 5.43
N VAL A 196 -1.05 -5.24 5.36
CA VAL A 196 -1.59 -4.42 6.46
C VAL A 196 -3.04 -4.82 6.75
N HIS A 197 -3.83 -5.09 5.70
CA HIS A 197 -5.19 -5.60 5.83
C HIS A 197 -5.23 -6.97 6.51
N ALA A 198 -4.37 -7.92 6.12
CA ALA A 198 -4.28 -9.22 6.79
C ALA A 198 -3.90 -9.08 8.28
N MET A 199 -3.05 -8.12 8.61
CA MET A 199 -2.58 -7.84 9.97
C MET A 199 -3.54 -6.95 10.80
N ARG A 200 -4.62 -6.42 10.21
CA ARG A 200 -5.44 -5.35 10.80
C ARG A 200 -5.96 -5.65 12.21
N TRP A 201 -6.32 -6.89 12.50
CA TRP A 201 -6.83 -7.28 13.82
C TRP A 201 -5.72 -7.28 14.87
N ARG A 202 -4.53 -7.81 14.52
CA ARG A 202 -3.33 -7.76 15.38
C ARG A 202 -2.86 -6.32 15.62
N ILE A 203 -3.04 -5.44 14.63
CA ILE A 203 -2.76 -4.00 14.75
C ILE A 203 -3.76 -3.34 15.71
N ALA A 204 -5.06 -3.61 15.55
CA ALA A 204 -6.11 -3.09 16.44
C ALA A 204 -5.94 -3.56 17.89
N GLU A 205 -5.54 -4.81 18.11
CA GLU A 205 -5.21 -5.36 19.44
C GLU A 205 -4.05 -4.63 20.13
N ARG A 206 -3.16 -3.99 19.36
CA ARG A 206 -2.00 -3.23 19.87
C ARG A 206 -2.17 -1.72 19.70
N GLN A 207 -3.39 -1.26 19.46
CA GLN A 207 -3.70 0.16 19.35
C GLN A 207 -3.50 0.85 20.70
N VAL A 208 -2.67 1.89 20.72
CA VAL A 208 -2.42 2.75 21.90
C VAL A 208 -2.87 4.19 21.68
N VAL A 209 -3.10 4.58 20.42
CA VAL A 209 -3.68 5.88 20.06
C VAL A 209 -5.12 5.64 19.61
N ASP A 210 -6.08 6.24 20.31
CA ASP A 210 -7.48 6.20 19.90
C ASP A 210 -7.69 7.04 18.64
N LEU A 211 -8.24 6.42 17.60
CA LEU A 211 -8.51 7.04 16.30
C LEU A 211 -10.02 7.17 16.02
N SER A 212 -10.88 6.81 16.97
CA SER A 212 -12.33 6.71 16.78
C SER A 212 -13.00 8.07 16.49
N ASP A 213 -12.42 9.16 16.99
CA ASP A 213 -12.88 10.53 16.72
C ASP A 213 -12.49 11.07 15.33
N LEU A 214 -11.72 10.31 14.54
CA LEU A 214 -11.30 10.72 13.20
C LEU A 214 -12.37 10.40 12.15
N THR A 215 -12.62 11.39 11.29
CA THR A 215 -13.32 11.19 10.01
C THR A 215 -12.30 11.17 8.87
N VAL A 216 -12.30 10.09 8.10
CA VAL A 216 -11.28 9.82 7.08
C VAL A 216 -11.90 9.55 5.73
N CYS A 217 -11.34 10.14 4.67
CA CYS A 217 -11.66 9.76 3.30
C CYS A 217 -10.61 8.80 2.74
N VAL A 218 -11.05 7.72 2.08
CA VAL A 218 -10.16 6.78 1.40
C VAL A 218 -9.99 7.14 -0.08
N HIS A 219 -8.74 7.18 -0.53
CA HIS A 219 -8.39 7.21 -1.95
C HIS A 219 -7.70 5.88 -2.34
N PRO A 220 -8.43 4.92 -2.93
CA PRO A 220 -7.80 3.69 -3.42
C PRO A 220 -6.96 3.98 -4.66
N ALA A 221 -5.77 3.41 -4.74
CA ALA A 221 -4.93 3.54 -5.92
C ALA A 221 -5.57 2.82 -7.11
N CYS A 222 -5.63 3.48 -8.26
CA CYS A 222 -6.18 2.87 -9.47
C CYS A 222 -5.43 1.60 -9.87
N HIS A 223 -4.10 1.55 -9.69
CA HIS A 223 -3.28 0.41 -10.10
C HIS A 223 -3.34 -0.77 -9.15
N TYR A 224 -3.96 -0.60 -8.00
CA TYR A 224 -4.25 -1.71 -7.10
C TYR A 224 -5.49 -2.50 -7.58
N TYR A 225 -6.61 -1.83 -7.87
CA TYR A 225 -7.88 -2.53 -8.10
C TYR A 225 -8.52 -2.34 -9.48
N LYS A 226 -8.08 -1.40 -10.32
CA LYS A 226 -8.71 -1.18 -11.64
C LYS A 226 -8.06 -1.94 -12.78
N ILE A 227 -6.77 -2.27 -12.63
CA ILE A 227 -5.99 -2.93 -13.69
C ILE A 227 -6.34 -4.42 -13.73
N VAL A 228 -6.28 -5.09 -12.58
CA VAL A 228 -6.74 -6.47 -12.40
C VAL A 228 -7.70 -6.51 -11.22
N ALA A 229 -8.97 -6.22 -11.48
CA ALA A 229 -10.00 -6.06 -10.46
C ALA A 229 -10.37 -7.37 -9.76
N GLU A 230 -10.10 -8.49 -10.42
CA GLU A 230 -10.43 -9.85 -10.00
C GLU A 230 -9.58 -10.30 -8.82
N ASP A 231 -8.38 -9.74 -8.71
CA ASP A 231 -7.38 -10.10 -7.70
C ASP A 231 -7.37 -9.13 -6.50
N ALA A 232 -8.06 -8.00 -6.60
CA ALA A 232 -8.18 -7.07 -5.48
C ALA A 232 -9.11 -7.62 -4.39
N ILE A 233 -8.82 -7.26 -3.14
CA ILE A 233 -9.61 -7.67 -1.97
C ILE A 233 -10.90 -6.84 -1.89
N TYR A 234 -12.02 -7.54 -1.76
CA TYR A 234 -13.36 -7.00 -1.55
C TYR A 234 -14.02 -7.77 -0.42
N ASP A 235 -14.76 -7.05 0.42
CA ASP A 235 -15.44 -7.62 1.57
C ASP A 235 -16.93 -7.24 1.51
N PRO A 236 -17.88 -8.19 1.55
CA PRO A 236 -19.31 -7.92 1.55
C PRO A 236 -19.75 -6.99 2.68
N ASP A 237 -19.07 -7.04 3.83
CA ASP A 237 -19.40 -6.22 5.00
C ASP A 237 -18.87 -4.78 4.84
N ILE A 238 -17.96 -4.57 3.89
CA ILE A 238 -17.34 -3.26 3.60
C ILE A 238 -17.88 -2.74 2.26
N TYR A 239 -18.67 -1.66 2.33
CA TYR A 239 -19.33 -1.07 1.16
C TYR A 239 -20.22 -2.06 0.37
N GLY A 240 -20.74 -3.12 0.99
CA GLY A 240 -21.54 -4.13 0.31
C GLY A 240 -20.75 -4.92 -0.75
N GLY A 241 -19.41 -4.98 -0.65
CA GLY A 241 -18.55 -5.60 -1.66
C GLY A 241 -18.51 -4.84 -3.01
N GLN A 242 -18.93 -3.57 -3.06
CA GLN A 242 -18.92 -2.77 -4.30
C GLN A 242 -17.62 -1.99 -4.52
N ARG A 243 -16.81 -1.85 -3.47
CA ARG A 243 -15.54 -1.14 -3.45
C ARG A 243 -14.48 -2.02 -2.80
N THR A 244 -13.22 -1.78 -3.14
CA THR A 244 -12.13 -2.54 -2.51
C THR A 244 -12.09 -2.28 -1.01
N ALA A 245 -11.82 -3.34 -0.25
CA ALA A 245 -11.90 -3.37 1.20
C ALA A 245 -10.56 -3.14 1.91
N THR A 246 -9.44 -3.15 1.19
CA THR A 246 -8.11 -3.24 1.80
C THR A 246 -7.84 -2.11 2.80
N VAL A 247 -7.87 -0.85 2.35
CA VAL A 247 -7.64 0.32 3.21
C VAL A 247 -8.79 0.51 4.20
N THR A 248 -10.03 0.48 3.71
CA THR A 248 -11.20 0.74 4.56
C THR A 248 -11.33 -0.27 5.71
N GLY A 249 -11.04 -1.54 5.47
CA GLY A 249 -11.09 -2.57 6.51
C GLY A 249 -10.05 -2.35 7.60
N VAL A 250 -8.87 -1.83 7.26
CA VAL A 250 -7.87 -1.43 8.27
C VAL A 250 -8.40 -0.27 9.11
N LEU A 251 -8.94 0.77 8.46
CA LEU A 251 -9.45 1.94 9.18
C LEU A 251 -10.64 1.60 10.09
N GLN A 252 -11.58 0.79 9.61
CA GLN A 252 -12.73 0.34 10.40
C GLN A 252 -12.31 -0.55 11.58
N ALA A 253 -11.30 -1.41 11.41
CA ALA A 253 -10.75 -2.20 12.52
C ALA A 253 -10.12 -1.33 13.62
N LEU A 254 -9.65 -0.12 13.26
CA LEU A 254 -9.11 0.88 14.19
C LEU A 254 -10.18 1.83 14.77
N GLY A 255 -11.46 1.57 14.50
CA GLY A 255 -12.59 2.38 14.97
C GLY A 255 -12.83 3.69 14.21
N ILE A 256 -12.11 3.95 13.12
CA ILE A 256 -12.19 5.21 12.38
C ILE A 256 -13.50 5.33 11.61
N ASN A 257 -14.10 6.52 11.63
CA ASN A 257 -15.23 6.85 10.77
C ASN A 257 -14.77 7.10 9.32
N VAL A 258 -15.09 6.18 8.41
CA VAL A 258 -14.70 6.29 6.99
C VAL A 258 -15.82 6.96 6.18
N ALA A 259 -15.63 8.24 5.85
CA ALA A 259 -16.59 9.02 5.09
C ALA A 259 -16.57 8.74 3.58
N ASP A 260 -17.74 8.87 2.96
CA ASP A 260 -17.92 8.75 1.51
C ASP A 260 -17.83 10.11 0.81
N TYR A 261 -17.55 10.11 -0.50
CA TYR A 261 -17.53 11.29 -1.35
C TYR A 261 -17.75 10.93 -2.82
N SER A 262 -18.32 11.86 -3.59
CA SER A 262 -18.88 11.64 -4.92
C SER A 262 -17.87 11.20 -5.98
N THR A 263 -16.60 11.60 -5.83
CA THR A 263 -15.51 11.29 -6.78
C THR A 263 -14.62 10.14 -6.30
N TRP A 264 -15.10 9.24 -5.44
CA TRP A 264 -14.31 8.13 -4.88
C TRP A 264 -13.53 7.33 -5.92
N PHE A 265 -14.19 6.98 -7.02
CA PHE A 265 -13.61 6.21 -8.13
C PHE A 265 -12.67 7.02 -9.03
N ASP A 266 -12.60 8.35 -8.91
CA ASP A 266 -11.75 9.17 -9.80
C ASP A 266 -10.28 9.03 -9.41
N CYS A 267 -9.41 9.10 -10.43
CA CYS A 267 -7.94 9.08 -10.28
C CYS A 267 -7.46 10.23 -9.36
N CYS A 268 -6.30 10.06 -8.69
CA CYS A 268 -5.67 11.16 -7.95
C CYS A 268 -5.19 12.32 -8.83
N GLY A 269 -5.09 12.12 -10.14
CA GLY A 269 -4.56 13.10 -11.09
C GLY A 269 -3.08 12.94 -11.40
N PHE A 270 -2.35 12.03 -10.73
CA PHE A 270 -0.91 11.79 -11.01
C PHE A 270 -0.68 11.59 -12.51
N GLY A 271 -1.43 10.67 -13.13
CA GLY A 271 -1.44 10.45 -14.58
C GLY A 271 -0.03 10.37 -15.15
N PHE A 272 0.59 9.17 -15.14
CA PHE A 272 2.02 8.94 -15.38
C PHE A 272 2.67 9.78 -16.48
N ARG A 273 1.99 9.99 -17.62
CA ARG A 273 2.42 10.92 -18.68
C ARG A 273 2.15 12.40 -18.33
N HIS A 274 0.94 12.74 -17.87
CA HIS A 274 0.55 14.10 -17.48
C HIS A 274 1.45 14.72 -16.43
N VAL A 275 1.92 13.99 -15.42
CA VAL A 275 2.89 14.54 -14.46
C VAL A 275 4.23 14.94 -15.12
N LEU A 276 4.61 14.33 -16.24
CA LEU A 276 5.82 14.68 -16.97
C LEU A 276 5.61 15.86 -17.93
N VAL A 277 4.48 15.90 -18.65
CA VAL A 277 4.27 16.88 -19.75
C VAL A 277 3.22 17.96 -19.45
N GLN A 278 2.39 17.80 -18.44
CA GLN A 278 1.24 18.66 -18.09
C GLN A 278 1.04 18.75 -16.56
N ARG A 279 2.07 19.18 -15.84
CA ARG A 279 2.08 19.23 -14.37
C ARG A 279 0.92 20.02 -13.76
N ASP A 280 0.50 21.11 -14.42
CA ASP A 280 -0.59 21.96 -13.94
C ASP A 280 -1.95 21.26 -14.05
N PHE A 281 -2.14 20.38 -15.04
CA PHE A 281 -3.32 19.52 -15.11
C PHE A 281 -3.33 18.55 -13.93
N THR A 282 -2.21 17.86 -13.66
CA THR A 282 -2.09 16.93 -12.53
C THR A 282 -2.43 17.60 -11.20
N ARG A 283 -1.84 18.79 -10.94
CA ARG A 283 -2.07 19.55 -9.71
C ARG A 283 -3.52 20.02 -9.60
N SER A 284 -4.06 20.61 -10.66
CA SER A 284 -5.44 21.11 -10.66
C SER A 284 -6.44 19.98 -10.51
N PHE A 285 -6.23 18.83 -11.15
CA PHE A 285 -7.11 17.69 -11.03
C PHE A 285 -7.11 17.14 -9.60
N ALA A 286 -5.92 16.94 -9.01
CA ALA A 286 -5.78 16.48 -7.63
C ALA A 286 -6.51 17.38 -6.62
N VAL A 287 -6.40 18.70 -6.79
CA VAL A 287 -7.05 19.66 -5.92
C VAL A 287 -8.56 19.72 -6.17
N LEU A 288 -8.98 20.08 -7.38
CA LEU A 288 -10.36 20.41 -7.71
C LEU A 288 -11.27 19.18 -7.70
N ARG A 289 -10.76 18.02 -8.15
CA ARG A 289 -11.58 16.82 -8.31
C ARG A 289 -11.52 15.88 -7.11
N LYS A 290 -10.47 15.97 -6.28
CA LYS A 290 -10.30 15.11 -5.10
C LYS A 290 -10.32 15.90 -3.80
N ILE A 291 -9.29 16.68 -3.50
CA ILE A 291 -9.14 17.31 -2.17
C ILE A 291 -10.32 18.22 -1.82
N GLU A 292 -10.72 19.12 -2.70
CA GLU A 292 -11.83 20.04 -2.42
C GLU A 292 -13.16 19.32 -2.31
N VAL A 293 -13.39 18.30 -3.14
CA VAL A 293 -14.60 17.48 -3.07
C VAL A 293 -14.67 16.78 -1.72
N MET A 294 -13.58 16.13 -1.29
CA MET A 294 -13.51 15.51 0.04
C MET A 294 -13.75 16.55 1.15
N LYS A 295 -13.09 17.71 1.09
CA LYS A 295 -13.28 18.80 2.08
C LYS A 295 -14.69 19.39 2.07
N ASN A 296 -15.39 19.39 0.94
CA ASN A 296 -16.74 19.94 0.81
C ASN A 296 -17.82 18.96 1.23
N GLU A 297 -17.66 17.68 0.93
CA GLU A 297 -18.70 16.67 1.16
C GLU A 297 -18.54 15.95 2.49
N ALA A 298 -17.31 15.80 2.99
CA ALA A 298 -17.00 15.01 4.19
C ALA A 298 -16.15 15.76 5.23
N ASP A 299 -15.48 16.85 4.83
CA ASP A 299 -14.54 17.62 5.65
C ASP A 299 -13.57 16.75 6.50
N PRO A 300 -12.85 15.77 5.90
CA PRO A 300 -12.11 14.78 6.67
C PRO A 300 -10.92 15.37 7.44
N ASP A 301 -10.56 14.75 8.55
CA ASP A 301 -9.34 15.01 9.32
C ASP A 301 -8.10 14.51 8.58
N LEU A 302 -8.26 13.45 7.77
CA LEU A 302 -7.18 12.78 7.06
C LEU A 302 -7.69 12.13 5.77
N VAL A 303 -6.84 12.12 4.74
CA VAL A 303 -7.04 11.28 3.55
C VAL A 303 -6.05 10.12 3.59
N VAL A 304 -6.54 8.90 3.38
CA VAL A 304 -5.69 7.69 3.39
C VAL A 304 -5.65 7.06 2.01
N THR A 305 -4.46 6.68 1.57
CA THR A 305 -4.24 5.96 0.32
C THR A 305 -3.18 4.88 0.48
N HIS A 306 -2.87 4.15 -0.59
CA HIS A 306 -1.94 3.04 -0.57
C HIS A 306 -1.05 2.94 -1.83
N ASP A 307 -0.83 4.08 -2.47
CA ASP A 307 0.18 4.21 -3.51
C ASP A 307 0.93 5.51 -3.35
N THR A 308 2.22 5.47 -3.62
CA THR A 308 3.11 6.62 -3.42
C THR A 308 2.84 7.76 -4.38
N GLY A 309 2.47 7.45 -5.62
CA GLY A 309 2.05 8.45 -6.58
C GLY A 309 0.80 9.16 -6.06
N CYS A 310 -0.14 8.41 -5.48
CA CYS A 310 -1.33 8.98 -4.85
C CYS A 310 -1.00 9.86 -3.63
N VAL A 311 -0.21 9.37 -2.65
CA VAL A 311 0.20 10.16 -1.48
C VAL A 311 0.88 11.45 -1.93
N THR A 312 1.91 11.34 -2.76
CA THR A 312 2.71 12.48 -3.22
C THR A 312 1.85 13.49 -3.98
N THR A 313 0.99 13.04 -4.88
CA THR A 313 0.18 13.94 -5.70
C THR A 313 -0.85 14.68 -4.86
N LEU A 314 -1.58 13.97 -4.01
CA LEU A 314 -2.63 14.55 -3.18
C LEU A 314 -2.07 15.42 -2.06
N ASP A 315 -0.90 15.08 -1.50
CA ASP A 315 -0.19 15.91 -0.51
C ASP A 315 0.41 17.18 -1.18
N LYS A 316 1.34 17.00 -2.12
CA LYS A 316 2.14 18.10 -2.67
C LYS A 316 1.32 19.10 -3.49
N SER A 317 0.24 18.67 -4.14
CA SER A 317 -0.57 19.56 -4.99
C SER A 317 -1.36 20.59 -4.19
N GLN A 318 -1.59 20.36 -2.90
CA GLN A 318 -2.32 21.30 -2.04
C GLN A 318 -1.56 22.59 -1.78
N PHE A 319 -0.22 22.58 -1.88
CA PHE A 319 0.61 23.77 -1.58
C PHE A 319 0.23 24.98 -2.44
N ALA A 320 0.16 24.79 -3.76
CA ALA A 320 -0.20 25.88 -4.68
C ALA A 320 -1.65 26.33 -4.45
N ALA A 321 -2.57 25.40 -4.23
CA ALA A 321 -3.97 25.71 -3.96
C ALA A 321 -4.16 26.51 -2.66
N LYS A 322 -3.37 26.21 -1.62
CA LYS A 322 -3.37 26.95 -0.35
C LYS A 322 -2.96 28.41 -0.55
N ALA A 323 -1.97 28.67 -1.40
CA ALA A 323 -1.57 30.04 -1.77
C ALA A 323 -2.66 30.82 -2.52
N HIS A 324 -3.63 30.12 -3.11
CA HIS A 324 -4.81 30.70 -3.75
C HIS A 324 -6.07 30.63 -2.87
N GLU A 325 -5.90 30.47 -1.54
CA GLU A 325 -6.99 30.47 -0.55
C GLU A 325 -8.11 29.46 -0.83
N ARG A 326 -7.76 28.36 -1.53
CA ARG A 326 -8.68 27.27 -1.83
C ARG A 326 -8.95 26.41 -0.59
N LYS A 327 -10.06 25.68 -0.60
CA LYS A 327 -10.45 24.79 0.53
C LYS A 327 -9.65 23.49 0.52
N VAL A 328 -8.39 23.59 0.92
CA VAL A 328 -7.40 22.51 1.02
C VAL A 328 -6.77 22.49 2.42
N GLY A 329 -5.76 21.65 2.63
CA GLY A 329 -5.00 21.58 3.89
C GLY A 329 -5.28 20.31 4.69
N VAL A 330 -5.84 19.26 4.07
CA VAL A 330 -6.04 17.96 4.72
C VAL A 330 -4.77 17.10 4.56
N PRO A 331 -4.26 16.49 5.65
CA PRO A 331 -3.13 15.57 5.56
C PRO A 331 -3.45 14.36 4.68
N VAL A 332 -2.43 13.82 4.01
CA VAL A 332 -2.56 12.61 3.18
C VAL A 332 -1.52 11.58 3.59
N LEU A 333 -1.94 10.46 4.16
CA LEU A 333 -1.05 9.41 4.64
C LEU A 333 -1.29 8.07 3.94
N SER A 334 -0.28 7.20 3.99
CA SER A 334 -0.49 5.78 3.67
C SER A 334 -1.26 5.07 4.80
N ASP A 335 -1.99 4.02 4.46
CA ASP A 335 -2.60 3.11 5.45
C ASP A 335 -1.56 2.46 6.39
N ALA A 336 -0.34 2.19 5.92
CA ALA A 336 0.76 1.75 6.78
C ALA A 336 1.16 2.82 7.82
N GLN A 337 1.21 4.10 7.43
CA GLN A 337 1.45 5.19 8.38
C GLN A 337 0.33 5.29 9.42
N VAL A 338 -0.93 5.10 9.02
CA VAL A 338 -2.06 5.11 9.96
C VAL A 338 -2.01 3.93 10.92
N ALA A 339 -1.73 2.73 10.42
CA ALA A 339 -1.55 1.53 11.25
C ALA A 339 -0.36 1.67 12.23
N ALA A 340 0.76 2.22 11.78
CA ALA A 340 1.89 2.47 12.67
C ALA A 340 1.56 3.56 13.71
N MET A 341 0.84 4.61 13.31
CA MET A 341 0.39 5.69 14.20
C MET A 341 -0.55 5.16 15.28
N SER A 342 -1.48 4.27 14.95
CA SER A 342 -2.41 3.68 15.94
C SER A 342 -1.66 2.90 17.01
N MET A 343 -0.56 2.24 16.65
CA MET A 343 0.34 1.52 17.56
C MET A 343 1.39 2.42 18.24
N GLY A 344 1.31 3.75 18.07
CA GLY A 344 2.18 4.69 18.77
C GLY A 344 3.56 4.91 18.12
N ALA A 345 3.69 4.68 16.82
CA ALA A 345 4.93 4.99 16.11
C ALA A 345 5.29 6.47 16.21
N HIS A 346 6.59 6.76 16.42
CA HIS A 346 7.05 8.13 16.62
C HIS A 346 6.80 9.00 15.36
N PRO A 347 6.20 10.21 15.49
CA PRO A 347 5.80 11.05 14.36
C PRO A 347 6.92 11.42 13.39
N PHE A 348 8.14 11.60 13.88
CA PHE A 348 9.29 12.03 13.06
C PHE A 348 10.34 10.96 12.77
N ARG A 349 10.56 9.97 13.66
CA ARG A 349 11.49 8.86 13.42
C ARG A 349 10.90 7.79 12.50
N VAL A 350 9.59 7.50 12.65
CA VAL A 350 8.91 6.42 11.91
C VAL A 350 7.94 6.97 10.88
N LEU A 351 6.93 7.75 11.29
CA LEU A 351 5.91 8.26 10.37
C LEU A 351 6.45 9.33 9.41
N GLN A 352 7.55 9.97 9.82
CA GLN A 352 8.26 11.06 9.16
C GLN A 352 7.35 12.15 8.61
N LEU A 353 6.45 12.66 9.46
CA LEU A 353 5.42 13.64 9.07
C LEU A 353 6.00 14.93 8.46
N HIS A 354 7.25 15.29 8.79
CA HIS A 354 7.95 16.46 8.26
C HIS A 354 8.21 16.41 6.74
N TRP A 355 8.08 15.26 6.09
CA TRP A 355 8.15 15.15 4.62
C TRP A 355 6.83 15.46 3.92
N HIS A 356 5.71 15.55 4.64
CA HIS A 356 4.42 15.96 4.08
C HIS A 356 4.30 17.48 3.99
N SER A 357 3.59 17.99 2.97
CA SER A 357 3.43 19.44 2.75
C SER A 357 2.08 19.96 3.25
N SER A 358 1.08 19.09 3.30
CA SER A 358 -0.20 19.37 3.94
C SER A 358 -0.04 19.49 5.46
N ASP A 359 -0.93 20.27 6.08
CA ASP A 359 -0.81 20.58 7.50
C ASP A 359 -1.27 19.41 8.36
N TRP A 360 -0.32 18.64 8.90
CA TRP A 360 -0.58 17.50 9.76
C TRP A 360 -0.75 17.87 11.24
N ARG A 361 -0.44 19.11 11.65
CA ARG A 361 -0.49 19.52 13.08
C ARG A 361 -1.88 19.40 13.70
N PRO A 362 -2.97 19.83 13.02
CA PRO A 362 -4.32 19.67 13.57
C PRO A 362 -4.69 18.21 13.82
N LEU A 363 -4.21 17.28 12.99
CA LEU A 363 -4.40 15.85 13.21
C LEU A 363 -3.70 15.38 14.49
N MET A 364 -2.45 15.78 14.72
CA MET A 364 -1.72 15.42 15.95
C MET A 364 -2.38 16.00 17.20
N GLU A 365 -2.81 17.27 17.13
CA GLU A 365 -3.49 17.95 18.23
C GLU A 365 -4.83 17.29 18.56
N LYS A 366 -5.61 16.89 17.54
CA LYS A 366 -6.87 16.15 17.72
C LYS A 366 -6.65 14.79 18.37
N LEU A 367 -5.53 14.12 18.08
CA LEU A 367 -5.15 12.84 18.67
C LEU A 367 -4.49 12.95 20.05
N GLY A 368 -4.31 14.16 20.58
CA GLY A 368 -3.62 14.37 21.86
C GLY A 368 -2.11 14.05 21.81
N ILE A 369 -1.51 13.98 20.62
CA ILE A 369 -0.09 13.70 20.44
C ILE A 369 0.70 15.01 20.53
N ASP A 370 1.60 15.13 21.52
CA ASP A 370 2.51 16.28 21.64
C ASP A 370 3.62 16.22 20.58
N TRP A 371 3.26 16.67 19.39
CA TRP A 371 4.19 16.73 18.27
C TRP A 371 5.35 17.70 18.50
N ARG A 372 5.23 18.68 19.41
CA ARG A 372 6.33 19.63 19.70
C ARG A 372 7.41 18.94 20.52
N GLN A 373 7.01 18.19 21.55
CA GLN A 373 7.94 17.35 22.31
C GLN A 373 8.67 16.37 21.39
N HIS A 374 7.93 15.61 20.57
CA HIS A 374 8.53 14.63 19.67
C HIS A 374 9.41 15.27 18.58
N TRP A 375 9.13 16.52 18.19
CA TRP A 375 10.00 17.27 17.30
C TRP A 375 11.33 17.58 17.97
N HIS A 376 11.32 18.03 19.22
CA HIS A 376 12.55 18.27 19.98
C HIS A 376 13.36 17.00 20.21
N GLU A 377 12.71 15.85 20.48
CA GLU A 377 13.39 14.55 20.55
C GLU A 377 14.10 14.20 19.24
N PHE A 378 13.47 14.46 18.10
CA PHE A 378 14.04 14.25 16.78
C PHE A 378 15.18 15.24 16.48
N GLU A 379 15.05 16.51 16.84
CA GLU A 379 16.14 17.50 16.70
C GLU A 379 17.37 17.10 17.51
N ALA A 380 17.19 16.56 18.72
CA ALA A 380 18.28 16.05 19.54
C ALA A 380 19.01 14.87 18.86
N ASP A 381 18.28 13.98 18.18
CA ASP A 381 18.90 12.92 17.38
C ASP A 381 19.77 13.48 16.26
N LEU A 382 19.27 14.48 15.53
CA LEU A 382 20.00 15.12 14.45
C LEU A 382 21.27 15.81 14.97
N GLU A 383 21.21 16.40 16.14
CA GLU A 383 22.34 17.06 16.78
C GLU A 383 23.41 16.03 17.19
N ALA A 384 23.01 14.89 17.77
CA ALA A 384 23.91 13.78 18.08
C ALA A 384 24.61 13.23 16.82
N ILE A 385 23.87 13.11 15.71
CA ILE A 385 24.44 12.70 14.41
C ILE A 385 25.49 13.72 13.93
N ARG A 386 25.19 15.03 14.00
CA ARG A 386 26.14 16.08 13.60
C ARG A 386 27.39 16.10 14.45
N ARG A 387 27.28 15.80 15.74
CA ARG A 387 28.43 15.64 16.66
C ARG A 387 29.21 14.35 16.45
N GLY A 388 28.73 13.43 15.61
CA GLY A 388 29.37 12.14 15.35
C GLY A 388 29.16 11.10 16.46
N GLU A 389 28.21 11.32 17.37
CA GLU A 389 27.88 10.39 18.46
C GLU A 389 27.18 9.13 17.95
N LYS A 390 26.49 9.22 16.80
CA LYS A 390 25.91 8.08 16.08
C LYS A 390 25.90 8.32 14.56
N PRO A 391 25.97 7.26 13.73
CA PRO A 391 26.07 7.38 12.27
C PRO A 391 24.76 7.78 11.58
N GLY A 392 23.64 7.69 12.28
CA GLY A 392 22.31 7.97 11.75
C GLY A 392 21.22 7.56 12.76
N LEU A 393 19.96 7.68 12.35
CA LEU A 393 18.85 7.09 13.08
C LEU A 393 18.86 5.57 12.92
N THR A 394 18.63 4.87 14.02
CA THR A 394 18.58 3.41 14.08
C THR A 394 17.21 2.94 14.55
N TRP A 395 16.90 1.66 14.37
CA TRP A 395 15.67 1.10 14.92
C TRP A 395 15.62 1.15 16.44
N ALA A 396 16.76 1.08 17.14
CA ALA A 396 16.81 1.26 18.59
C ALA A 396 16.27 2.64 19.04
N ASP A 397 16.39 3.67 18.19
CA ASP A 397 15.84 5.00 18.48
C ASP A 397 14.31 5.05 18.31
N ALA A 398 13.74 4.14 17.52
CA ALA A 398 12.39 4.25 16.95
C ALA A 398 11.44 3.11 17.33
N ASP A 399 11.95 1.98 17.82
CA ASP A 399 11.16 0.79 18.10
C ASP A 399 10.23 0.95 19.30
N THR A 400 10.54 1.83 20.26
CA THR A 400 9.66 2.08 21.41
C THR A 400 8.48 2.97 21.02
N PRO A 401 7.22 2.51 21.18
CA PRO A 401 6.04 3.36 20.99
C PRO A 401 6.03 4.57 21.94
N ILE A 402 5.45 5.69 21.48
CA ILE A 402 5.40 6.95 22.25
C ILE A 402 4.60 6.81 23.57
N GLY A 403 3.63 5.88 23.64
CA GLY A 403 2.80 5.63 24.83
C GLY A 403 3.49 4.79 25.92
N GLU A 404 4.42 3.90 25.56
CA GLU A 404 5.15 3.09 26.56
C GLU A 404 6.17 3.91 27.35
N ARG A 405 6.59 5.06 26.82
CA ARG A 405 7.47 6.02 27.53
C ARG A 405 6.74 6.80 28.64
N MET A 406 5.41 6.70 28.72
CA MET A 406 4.58 7.42 29.72
C MET A 406 4.13 6.57 30.91
N GLY A 407 4.63 5.34 31.08
CA GLY A 407 4.40 4.58 32.31
C GLY A 407 2.96 4.09 32.54
N ILE A 408 2.14 4.01 31.49
CA ILE A 408 0.86 3.31 31.57
C ILE A 408 1.11 1.83 31.32
N ARG A 409 1.52 1.11 32.37
CA ARG A 409 1.33 -0.35 32.41
C ARG A 409 -0.11 -0.59 32.81
N ASP A 410 -0.87 -1.21 31.92
CA ASP A 410 -2.13 -1.85 32.27
C ASP A 410 -1.83 -2.92 33.34
N GLU A 411 -2.37 -2.76 34.55
CA GLU A 411 -2.22 -3.70 35.66
C GLU A 411 -2.95 -5.05 35.43
N ASN A 412 -3.45 -5.33 34.22
CA ASN A 412 -4.29 -6.50 33.94
C ASN A 412 -3.64 -7.65 33.15
N THR A 413 -2.33 -7.62 32.91
CA THR A 413 -1.61 -8.80 32.35
C THR A 413 -0.71 -9.43 33.40
N GLY A 414 -1.33 -9.96 34.46
CA GLY A 414 -0.63 -10.49 35.62
C GLY A 414 -1.34 -11.62 36.35
N GLN A 415 -2.01 -12.54 35.64
CA GLN A 415 -2.30 -13.87 36.19
C GLN A 415 -1.95 -14.94 35.16
N GLY A 416 -0.75 -15.51 35.34
CA GLY A 416 -0.29 -16.66 34.61
C GLY A 416 -1.20 -17.87 34.85
N VAL A 417 -1.50 -18.57 33.77
CA VAL A 417 -2.03 -19.93 33.81
C VAL A 417 -0.92 -20.83 34.35
N ALA A 418 -0.95 -21.06 35.65
CA ALA A 418 -0.21 -22.13 36.29
C ALA A 418 -1.11 -23.38 36.39
N GLY A 419 -0.74 -24.41 35.64
CA GLY A 419 -0.91 -25.82 36.02
C GLY A 419 -2.29 -26.47 35.84
N GLY A 420 -2.30 -27.61 35.13
CA GLY A 420 -3.35 -28.61 35.27
C GLY A 420 -3.46 -29.60 34.12
N ALA A 421 -2.60 -30.64 34.18
CA ALA A 421 -2.71 -32.00 33.62
C ALA A 421 -3.30 -32.23 32.22
#